data_AF-A0AAV4S6M0-F1
#
_entry.id   AF-A0AAV4S6M0-F1
#
_cell.length_a   1.000
_cell.length_b   1.000
_cell.length_c   1.000
_cell.angle_alpha   90.00
_cell.angle_beta   90.00
_cell.angle_gamma   90.00
#
_symmetry.space_group_name_H-M   'P 1'
#
loop_
_entity.id
_entity.type
_entity.pdbx_description
1 polymer ?
#
loop_
_entity_poly.entity_id
_entity_poly.type
_entity_poly.pdbx_seq_one_letter_code
_entity_poly.pdbx_strand_id
1 'polypeptide(L)'
;TDDIPPQSISLRKLLANIDFLIDIMAISVCFAMLGFNEATLEPHIRQFKLTPTVIGGIFLISGVVDAVSAPIWGYVSEKVPNAQALTFLGGILFIICFLIVGPVPFFTFNTFTILTNRSGDFQSLTWVIVGQVLLGLGMAAQIICSLTHGMKHTVERGFPDEVGTYGLISGLLFSSACFG
;
A
#
# COMPACT_ATOMS: atom_id res chain seq x y z
N THR A 1 -45.04 -0.63 4.78
CA THR A 1 -44.67 0.57 4.04
C THR A 1 -43.33 0.99 4.57
N ASP A 2 -42.28 0.64 3.85
CA ASP A 2 -40.97 1.29 3.85
C ASP A 2 -40.25 0.66 2.66
N ASP A 3 -40.65 1.18 1.51
CA ASP A 3 -40.08 0.90 0.21
C ASP A 3 -38.60 1.25 0.26
N ILE A 4 -37.75 0.21 0.26
CA ILE A 4 -36.33 0.32 -0.02
C ILE A 4 -36.24 0.96 -1.42
N PRO A 5 -35.73 2.19 -1.58
CA PRO A 5 -35.70 2.82 -2.89
C PRO A 5 -34.82 1.99 -3.84
N PRO A 6 -35.33 1.61 -5.02
CA PRO A 6 -34.57 0.83 -5.98
C PRO A 6 -33.74 1.79 -6.83
N GLN A 7 -32.50 2.08 -6.43
CA GLN A 7 -31.51 2.58 -7.36
C GLN A 7 -30.20 1.83 -7.19
N SER A 8 -30.17 0.62 -7.76
CA SER A 8 -28.93 0.04 -8.26
C SER A 8 -28.41 0.95 -9.38
N ILE A 9 -27.80 2.08 -9.01
CA ILE A 9 -26.88 2.75 -9.91
C ILE A 9 -25.92 1.67 -10.37
N SER A 10 -25.95 1.41 -11.68
CA SER A 10 -25.44 0.16 -12.22
C SER A 10 -23.99 0.01 -11.81
N LEU A 11 -23.67 -0.98 -10.97
CA LEU A 11 -22.28 -1.25 -10.53
C LEU A 11 -21.35 -1.43 -11.73
N ARG A 12 -21.90 -1.90 -12.86
CA ARG A 12 -21.20 -1.97 -14.14
C ARG A 12 -20.77 -0.60 -14.66
N LYS A 13 -21.59 0.45 -14.49
CA LYS A 13 -21.23 1.84 -14.85
C LYS A 13 -20.21 2.45 -13.89
N LEU A 14 -20.22 2.04 -12.62
CA LEU A 14 -19.19 2.43 -11.65
C LEU A 14 -17.85 1.76 -12.01
N LEU A 15 -17.86 0.45 -12.25
CA LEU A 15 -16.69 -0.32 -12.69
C LEU A 15 -16.19 0.07 -14.08
N ALA A 16 -17.06 0.56 -14.96
CA ALA A 16 -16.65 1.08 -16.27
C ALA A 16 -16.01 2.47 -16.21
N ASN A 17 -15.97 3.11 -15.02
CA ASN A 17 -15.36 4.41 -14.89
C ASN A 17 -13.84 4.31 -14.74
N ILE A 18 -13.13 5.14 -15.50
CA ILE A 18 -11.68 5.11 -15.56
C ILE A 18 -11.01 5.48 -14.23
N ASP A 19 -11.58 6.41 -13.46
CA ASP A 19 -11.00 6.87 -12.19
C ASP A 19 -11.06 5.75 -11.16
N PHE A 20 -12.21 5.08 -11.06
CA PHE A 20 -12.39 3.93 -10.16
C PHE A 20 -11.56 2.71 -10.58
N LEU A 21 -11.38 2.48 -11.89
CA LEU A 21 -10.48 1.44 -12.39
C LEU A 21 -9.03 1.71 -12.05
N ILE A 22 -8.59 2.98 -12.07
CA ILE A 22 -7.24 3.35 -11.65
C ILE A 22 -7.04 3.04 -10.17
N ASP A 23 -8.03 3.32 -9.32
CA ASP A 23 -7.95 2.99 -7.89
C ASP A 23 -7.88 1.48 -7.64
N ILE A 24 -8.70 0.69 -8.36
CA ILE A 24 -8.66 -0.77 -8.33
C ILE A 24 -7.27 -1.29 -8.72
N MET A 25 -6.76 -0.84 -9.87
CA MET A 25 -5.44 -1.26 -10.36
C MET A 25 -4.33 -0.84 -9.39
N ALA A 26 -4.42 0.35 -8.80
CA ALA A 26 -3.46 0.82 -7.81
C ALA A 26 -3.45 -0.08 -6.58
N ILE A 27 -4.61 -0.48 -6.05
CA ILE A 27 -4.68 -1.38 -4.90
C ILE A 27 -4.16 -2.77 -5.26
N SER A 28 -4.52 -3.34 -6.41
CA SER A 28 -3.97 -4.63 -6.85
C SER A 28 -2.44 -4.59 -6.94
N VAL A 29 -1.86 -3.54 -7.51
CA VAL A 29 -0.40 -3.36 -7.58
C VAL A 29 0.21 -3.21 -6.18
N CYS A 30 -0.46 -2.51 -5.27
CA CYS A 30 -0.03 -2.35 -3.88
C CYS A 30 0.14 -3.70 -3.17
N PHE A 31 -0.85 -4.59 -3.31
CA PHE A 31 -0.82 -5.92 -2.71
C PHE A 31 0.16 -6.86 -3.42
N ALA A 32 0.27 -6.77 -4.76
CA ALA A 32 1.30 -7.48 -5.51
C ALA A 32 2.71 -7.12 -5.03
N MET A 33 2.96 -5.81 -4.80
CA MET A 33 4.21 -5.31 -4.26
C MET A 33 4.47 -5.77 -2.83
N LEU A 34 3.44 -5.77 -1.98
CA LEU A 34 3.54 -6.32 -0.62
C LEU A 34 3.96 -7.80 -0.66
N GLY A 35 3.24 -8.62 -1.43
CA GLY A 35 3.54 -10.05 -1.55
C GLY A 35 4.92 -10.31 -2.16
N PHE A 36 5.32 -9.52 -3.17
CA PHE A 36 6.67 -9.59 -3.73
C PHE A 36 7.74 -9.22 -2.70
N ASN A 37 7.49 -8.19 -1.88
CA ASN A 37 8.40 -7.80 -0.80
C ASN A 37 8.49 -8.93 0.24
N GLU A 38 7.38 -9.52 0.68
CA GLU A 38 7.40 -10.64 1.63
C GLU A 38 8.18 -11.86 1.08
N ALA A 39 7.89 -12.25 -0.15
CA ALA A 39 8.54 -13.38 -0.82
C ALA A 39 10.04 -13.15 -1.07
N THR A 40 10.47 -11.91 -1.31
CA THR A 40 11.88 -11.57 -1.56
C THR A 40 12.64 -11.36 -0.25
N LEU A 41 11.98 -10.81 0.77
CA LEU A 41 12.62 -10.48 2.04
C LEU A 41 12.87 -11.72 2.89
N GLU A 42 12.00 -12.74 2.84
CA GLU A 42 12.19 -13.99 3.56
C GLU A 42 13.55 -14.67 3.24
N PRO A 43 13.89 -14.98 1.96
CA PRO A 43 15.19 -15.57 1.64
C PRO A 43 16.35 -14.60 1.93
N HIS A 44 16.13 -13.29 1.76
CA HIS A 44 17.14 -12.27 2.03
C HIS A 44 17.49 -12.15 3.52
N ILE A 45 16.57 -12.43 4.44
CA ILE A 45 16.86 -12.41 5.88
C ILE A 45 17.30 -13.79 6.38
N ARG A 46 16.82 -14.88 5.76
CA ARG A 46 17.16 -16.26 6.14
C ARG A 46 18.64 -16.58 5.96
N GLN A 47 19.33 -15.94 5.01
CA GLN A 47 20.79 -16.06 4.84
C GLN A 47 21.58 -15.59 6.08
N PHE A 48 21.04 -14.70 6.91
CA PHE A 48 21.69 -14.22 8.13
C PHE A 48 21.54 -15.17 9.33
N LYS A 49 20.91 -16.35 9.16
CA LYS A 49 20.66 -17.36 10.22
C LYS A 49 19.99 -16.78 11.48
N LEU A 50 19.13 -15.77 11.31
CA LEU A 50 18.40 -15.14 12.40
C LEU A 50 17.27 -16.03 12.93
N THR A 51 16.91 -15.85 14.20
CA THR A 51 15.78 -16.54 14.82
C THR A 51 14.47 -16.15 14.09
N PRO A 52 13.55 -17.11 13.81
CA PRO A 52 12.27 -16.84 13.15
C PRO A 52 11.45 -15.71 13.79
N THR A 53 11.56 -15.54 15.10
CA THR A 53 10.93 -14.44 15.86
C THR A 53 11.38 -13.05 15.38
N VAL A 54 12.66 -12.88 15.04
CA VAL A 54 13.20 -11.60 14.55
C VAL A 54 12.73 -11.33 13.12
N ILE A 55 12.66 -12.39 12.29
CA ILE A 55 12.15 -12.30 10.91
C ILE A 55 10.70 -11.84 10.92
N GLY A 56 9.85 -12.47 11.74
CA GLY A 56 8.46 -12.05 11.92
C GLY A 56 8.35 -10.62 12.46
N GLY A 57 9.26 -10.21 13.35
CA GLY A 57 9.32 -8.84 13.85
C GLY A 57 9.58 -7.78 12.76
N ILE A 58 10.40 -8.09 11.75
CA ILE A 58 10.69 -7.16 10.65
C ILE A 58 9.45 -6.95 9.76
N PHE A 59 8.70 -8.01 9.46
CA PHE A 59 7.42 -7.91 8.76
C PHE A 59 6.34 -7.21 9.61
N LEU A 60 6.39 -7.39 10.92
CA LEU A 60 5.45 -6.72 11.81
C LEU A 60 5.64 -5.20 11.81
N ILE A 61 6.86 -4.69 11.63
CA ILE A 61 7.13 -3.25 11.61
C ILE A 61 6.34 -2.55 10.50
N SER A 62 6.31 -3.10 9.28
CA SER A 62 5.55 -2.49 8.18
C SER A 62 4.05 -2.47 8.48
N GLY A 63 3.50 -3.55 9.04
CA GLY A 63 2.10 -3.60 9.49
C GLY A 63 1.76 -2.64 10.64
N VAL A 64 2.68 -2.46 11.60
CA VAL A 64 2.52 -1.49 12.70
C VAL A 64 2.55 -0.06 12.17
N VAL A 65 3.51 0.24 11.27
CA VAL A 65 3.61 1.57 10.66
C VAL A 65 2.38 1.86 9.80
N ASP A 66 1.88 0.89 9.05
CA ASP A 66 0.64 1.00 8.28
C ASP A 66 -0.54 1.33 9.20
N ALA A 67 -0.74 0.58 10.28
CA ALA A 67 -1.81 0.80 11.24
C ALA A 67 -1.74 2.17 11.95
N VAL A 68 -0.53 2.63 12.31
CA VAL A 68 -0.33 3.94 12.96
C VAL A 68 -0.51 5.09 11.95
N SER A 69 -0.12 4.87 10.70
CA SER A 69 -0.24 5.88 9.63
C SER A 69 -1.66 5.96 9.08
N ALA A 70 -2.47 4.92 9.27
CA ALA A 70 -3.82 4.84 8.77
C ALA A 70 -4.72 6.04 9.13
N PRO A 71 -4.86 6.44 10.42
CA PRO A 71 -5.69 7.59 10.78
C PRO A 71 -5.16 8.91 10.21
N ILE A 72 -3.84 9.03 10.05
CA ILE A 72 -3.22 10.24 9.48
C ILE A 72 -3.62 10.38 8.02
N TRP A 73 -3.44 9.31 7.24
CA TRP A 73 -3.82 9.32 5.82
C TRP A 73 -5.32 9.44 5.61
N GLY A 74 -6.15 8.86 6.49
CA GLY A 74 -7.61 9.03 6.44
C GLY A 74 -8.03 10.48 6.65
N TYR A 75 -7.42 11.17 7.62
CA TYR A 75 -7.70 12.60 7.83
C TYR A 75 -7.23 13.47 6.65
N VAL A 76 -6.07 13.15 6.07
CA VAL A 76 -5.54 13.89 4.92
C VAL A 76 -6.38 13.63 3.66
N SER A 77 -6.79 12.39 3.40
CA SER A 77 -7.61 12.03 2.23
C SER A 77 -9.01 12.64 2.29
N GLU A 78 -9.55 12.89 3.47
CA GLU A 78 -10.79 13.64 3.66
C GLU A 78 -10.64 15.11 3.27
N LYS A 79 -9.51 15.75 3.63
CA LYS A 79 -9.27 17.17 3.37
C LYS A 79 -8.82 17.50 1.96
N VAL A 80 -8.13 16.59 1.28
CA VAL A 80 -7.62 16.85 -0.06
C VAL A 80 -8.74 16.59 -1.08
N PRO A 81 -9.03 17.54 -1.99
CA PRO A 81 -10.09 17.38 -3.00
C PRO A 81 -9.74 16.31 -4.03
N ASN A 82 -8.45 16.07 -4.28
CA ASN A 82 -7.98 15.04 -5.20
C ASN A 82 -7.22 13.94 -4.44
N ALA A 83 -7.96 13.00 -3.86
CA ALA A 83 -7.39 11.85 -3.15
C ALA A 83 -6.59 10.91 -4.09
N GLN A 84 -6.89 10.92 -5.39
CA GLN A 84 -6.13 10.16 -6.40
C GLN A 84 -4.66 10.59 -6.46
N ALA A 85 -4.37 11.88 -6.29
CA ALA A 85 -2.99 12.38 -6.25
C ALA A 85 -2.20 11.79 -5.06
N LEU A 86 -2.85 11.51 -3.93
CA LEU A 86 -2.22 10.87 -2.79
C LEU A 86 -1.96 9.38 -3.04
N THR A 87 -2.86 8.70 -3.76
CA THR A 87 -2.63 7.33 -4.22
C THR A 87 -1.37 7.24 -5.09
N PHE A 88 -1.18 8.20 -6.02
CA PHE A 88 0.06 8.28 -6.81
C PHE A 88 1.30 8.55 -5.95
N LEU A 89 1.19 9.40 -4.93
CA LEU A 89 2.28 9.66 -3.98
C LEU A 89 2.68 8.38 -3.21
N GLY A 90 1.70 7.57 -2.81
CA GLY A 90 1.93 6.23 -2.25
C GLY A 90 2.73 5.33 -3.19
N GLY A 91 2.35 5.29 -4.47
CA GLY A 91 3.08 4.56 -5.51
C GLY A 91 4.55 5.01 -5.66
N ILE A 92 4.81 6.32 -5.59
CA ILE A 92 6.18 6.87 -5.63
C ILE A 92 6.98 6.42 -4.41
N LEU A 93 6.36 6.40 -3.22
CA LEU A 93 6.99 5.89 -1.99
C LEU A 93 7.36 4.41 -2.12
N PHE A 94 6.53 3.59 -2.77
CA PHE A 94 6.89 2.19 -3.09
C PHE A 94 8.10 2.10 -4.01
N ILE A 95 8.15 2.90 -5.08
CA ILE A 95 9.30 2.92 -5.98
C ILE A 95 10.58 3.29 -5.22
N ILE A 96 10.52 4.29 -4.35
CA ILE A 96 11.65 4.69 -3.48
C ILE A 96 12.03 3.55 -2.54
N CYS A 97 11.05 2.86 -1.94
CA CYS A 97 11.28 1.69 -1.09
C CYS A 97 12.03 0.59 -1.86
N PHE A 98 11.54 0.20 -3.05
CA PHE A 98 12.20 -0.82 -3.87
C PHE A 98 13.57 -0.36 -4.39
N LEU A 99 13.81 0.94 -4.59
CA LEU A 99 15.14 1.45 -4.92
C LEU A 99 16.12 1.33 -3.74
N ILE A 100 15.66 1.55 -2.51
CA ILE A 100 16.47 1.45 -1.30
C ILE A 100 16.74 -0.01 -0.91
N VAL A 101 15.73 -0.86 -1.01
CA VAL A 101 15.81 -2.31 -0.69
C VAL A 101 16.46 -3.10 -1.83
N GLY A 102 16.26 -2.65 -3.07
CA GLY A 102 16.69 -3.34 -4.29
C GLY A 102 18.00 -2.90 -4.94
N PRO A 103 19.08 -2.42 -4.27
CA PRO A 103 20.39 -2.46 -4.91
C PRO A 103 20.77 -3.94 -5.12
N VAL A 104 20.42 -4.43 -6.31
CA VAL A 104 20.63 -5.78 -6.83
C VAL A 104 22.14 -6.06 -6.98
N PRO A 105 22.60 -7.32 -6.84
CA PRO A 105 24.02 -7.73 -6.90
C PRO A 105 24.80 -7.42 -8.19
N PHE A 106 24.20 -6.74 -9.18
CA PHE A 106 24.87 -6.36 -10.42
C PHE A 106 25.76 -5.13 -10.28
N PHE A 107 25.59 -4.31 -9.25
CA PHE A 107 26.53 -3.22 -8.97
C PHE A 107 27.62 -3.66 -8.00
N THR A 108 28.67 -4.23 -8.56
CA THR A 108 30.03 -4.12 -8.01
C THR A 108 30.47 -2.65 -8.09
N PHE A 109 29.84 -1.74 -7.33
CA PHE A 109 30.40 -0.41 -7.12
C PHE A 109 31.30 -0.45 -5.90
N ASN A 110 32.57 -0.78 -6.17
CA ASN A 110 33.75 -0.61 -5.32
C ASN A 110 33.98 0.83 -4.80
N THR A 111 32.98 1.72 -4.82
CA THR A 111 33.17 3.16 -4.51
C THR A 111 32.24 3.68 -3.43
N PHE A 112 31.01 3.18 -3.26
CA PHE A 112 30.19 3.57 -2.09
C PHE A 112 30.49 2.74 -0.83
N THR A 113 31.18 1.61 -1.02
CA THR A 113 31.69 0.75 0.06
C THR A 113 32.79 1.43 0.88
N ILE A 114 33.41 2.53 0.44
CA ILE A 114 34.55 3.17 1.15
C ILE A 114 34.10 4.07 2.32
N LEU A 115 32.87 4.58 2.34
CA LEU A 115 32.35 5.38 3.47
C LEU A 115 31.53 4.58 4.49
N THR A 116 31.31 3.29 4.21
CA THR A 116 30.30 2.45 4.86
C THR A 116 30.93 1.17 5.45
N ASN A 117 32.25 1.20 5.68
CA ASN A 117 33.09 0.00 5.83
C ASN A 117 33.62 -0.25 7.26
N ARG A 118 32.79 -0.12 8.31
CA ARG A 118 33.24 -0.40 9.68
C ARG A 118 32.35 -1.31 10.52
N SER A 119 31.21 -1.83 10.06
CA SER A 119 30.39 -2.84 10.80
C SER A 119 29.42 -3.61 9.89
N GLY A 120 29.86 -4.74 9.33
CA GLY A 120 29.29 -5.37 8.12
C GLY A 120 27.97 -6.17 8.24
N ASP A 121 27.47 -6.51 9.43
CA ASP A 121 26.26 -7.36 9.53
C ASP A 121 24.98 -6.59 9.92
N PHE A 122 25.12 -5.46 10.64
CA PHE A 122 23.97 -4.69 11.14
C PHE A 122 23.43 -3.68 10.12
N GLN A 123 24.27 -3.28 9.16
CA GLN A 123 23.93 -2.21 8.22
C GLN A 123 22.92 -2.65 7.17
N SER A 124 23.02 -3.89 6.68
CA SER A 124 22.06 -4.48 5.73
C SER A 124 20.65 -4.57 6.33
N LEU A 125 20.54 -4.95 7.61
CA LEU A 125 19.27 -5.02 8.33
C LEU A 125 18.66 -3.63 8.57
N THR A 126 19.47 -2.61 8.81
CA THR A 126 18.99 -1.24 9.01
C THR A 126 18.31 -0.70 7.75
N TRP A 127 18.89 -0.94 6.57
CA TRP A 127 18.29 -0.56 5.29
C TRP A 127 16.98 -1.29 5.00
N VAL A 128 16.91 -2.58 5.37
CA VAL A 128 15.67 -3.37 5.30
C VAL A 128 14.59 -2.78 6.22
N ILE A 129 14.93 -2.41 7.45
CA ILE A 129 13.99 -1.80 8.40
C ILE A 129 13.50 -0.44 7.87
N VAL A 130 14.39 0.40 7.37
CA VAL A 130 14.01 1.69 6.75
C VAL A 130 13.10 1.46 5.54
N GLY A 131 13.39 0.46 4.72
CA GLY A 131 12.54 0.02 3.62
C GLY A 131 11.15 -0.42 4.11
N GLN A 132 11.07 -1.27 5.14
CA GLN A 132 9.78 -1.72 5.71
C GLN A 132 8.95 -0.57 6.29
N VAL A 133 9.58 0.44 6.90
CA VAL A 133 8.88 1.64 7.38
C VAL A 133 8.31 2.45 6.20
N LEU A 134 9.09 2.67 5.14
CA LEU A 134 8.62 3.36 3.93
C LEU A 134 7.52 2.56 3.22
N LEU A 135 7.63 1.24 3.19
CA LEU A 135 6.62 0.33 2.66
C LEU A 135 5.30 0.51 3.42
N GLY A 136 5.31 0.44 4.75
CA GLY A 136 4.12 0.64 5.58
C GLY A 136 3.49 2.02 5.40
N LEU A 137 4.30 3.07 5.27
CA LEU A 137 3.81 4.42 4.98
C LEU A 137 3.14 4.52 3.60
N GLY A 138 3.75 3.91 2.57
CA GLY A 138 3.22 3.89 1.20
C GLY A 138 1.93 3.06 1.09
N MET A 139 1.88 1.90 1.73
CA MET A 139 0.71 1.03 1.84
C MET A 139 -0.48 1.79 2.42
N ALA A 140 -0.29 2.42 3.59
CA ALA A 140 -1.35 3.16 4.27
C ALA A 140 -1.89 4.30 3.41
N ALA A 141 -0.99 5.06 2.78
CA ALA A 141 -1.37 6.14 1.87
C ALA A 141 -2.21 5.60 0.70
N GLN A 142 -1.73 4.57 0.02
CA GLN A 142 -2.33 4.05 -1.20
C GLN A 142 -3.69 3.38 -0.93
N ILE A 143 -3.80 2.55 0.11
CA ILE A 143 -5.05 1.86 0.46
C ILE A 143 -6.11 2.87 0.90
N ILE A 144 -5.77 3.79 1.81
CA ILE A 144 -6.76 4.67 2.45
C ILE A 144 -7.17 5.80 1.52
N CYS A 145 -6.24 6.34 0.73
CA CYS A 145 -6.58 7.38 -0.24
C CYS A 145 -7.45 6.82 -1.36
N SER A 146 -7.15 5.64 -1.90
CA SER A 146 -8.01 4.96 -2.88
C SER A 146 -9.38 4.61 -2.32
N LEU A 147 -9.45 4.15 -1.06
CA LEU A 147 -10.73 3.90 -0.40
C LEU A 147 -11.55 5.17 -0.26
N THR A 148 -10.94 6.24 0.22
CA THR A 148 -11.61 7.54 0.41
C THR A 148 -12.06 8.13 -0.93
N HIS A 149 -11.21 8.03 -1.95
CA HIS A 149 -11.51 8.47 -3.31
C HIS A 149 -12.69 7.69 -3.89
N GLY A 150 -12.64 6.35 -3.84
CA GLY A 150 -13.73 5.49 -4.31
C GLY A 150 -15.04 5.76 -3.60
N MET A 151 -15.02 5.98 -2.27
CA MET A 151 -16.21 6.33 -1.50
C MET A 151 -16.79 7.69 -1.90
N LYS A 152 -15.96 8.74 -1.96
CA LYS A 152 -16.39 10.09 -2.36
C LYS A 152 -16.96 10.10 -3.79
N HIS A 153 -16.24 9.50 -4.74
CA HIS A 153 -16.66 9.42 -6.14
C HIS A 153 -17.96 8.64 -6.33
N THR A 154 -18.21 7.65 -5.47
CA THR A 154 -19.46 6.88 -5.48
C THR A 154 -20.63 7.74 -4.96
N VAL A 155 -20.45 8.48 -3.85
CA VAL A 155 -21.47 9.39 -3.31
C VAL A 155 -21.78 10.54 -4.29
N GLU A 156 -20.76 11.13 -4.91
CA GLU A 156 -20.92 12.21 -5.91
C GLU A 156 -21.74 11.78 -7.14
N ARG A 157 -21.80 10.47 -7.42
CA ARG A 157 -22.58 9.90 -8.53
C ARG A 157 -24.05 9.63 -8.17
N GLY A 158 -24.46 9.98 -6.96
CA GLY A 158 -25.84 9.83 -6.47
C GLY A 158 -26.13 8.51 -5.77
N PHE A 159 -25.10 7.72 -5.42
CA PHE A 159 -25.31 6.59 -4.52
C PHE A 159 -25.67 7.08 -3.12
N PRO A 160 -26.50 6.33 -2.38
CA PRO A 160 -26.86 6.70 -1.02
C PRO A 160 -25.62 6.73 -0.13
N ASP A 161 -25.48 7.80 0.65
CA ASP A 161 -24.49 7.92 1.71
C ASP A 161 -24.95 7.07 2.91
N GLU A 162 -24.79 5.76 2.76
CA GLU A 162 -25.12 4.77 3.76
C GLU A 162 -23.98 3.76 3.91
N VAL A 163 -23.94 3.12 5.08
CA VAL A 163 -22.92 2.12 5.42
C VAL A 163 -22.90 0.97 4.41
N GLY A 164 -24.03 0.64 3.79
CA GLY A 164 -24.14 -0.36 2.73
C GLY A 164 -23.31 -0.01 1.49
N THR A 165 -23.35 1.24 1.03
CA THR A 165 -22.55 1.74 -0.10
C THR A 165 -21.07 1.67 0.21
N TYR A 166 -20.65 2.15 1.38
CA TYR A 166 -19.24 2.09 1.79
C TYR A 166 -18.73 0.66 1.97
N GLY A 167 -19.56 -0.24 2.49
CA GLY A 167 -19.26 -1.67 2.58
C GLY A 167 -19.09 -2.33 1.21
N LEU A 168 -19.92 -1.95 0.23
CA LEU A 168 -19.80 -2.44 -1.14
C LEU A 168 -18.50 -1.96 -1.81
N ILE A 169 -18.18 -0.66 -1.71
CA ILE A 169 -16.98 -0.09 -2.34
C ILE A 169 -15.71 -0.64 -1.71
N SER A 170 -15.63 -0.67 -0.39
CA SER A 170 -14.51 -1.29 0.31
C SER A 170 -14.37 -2.77 -0.08
N GLY A 171 -15.47 -3.52 -0.12
CA GLY A 171 -15.49 -4.91 -0.57
C GLY A 171 -14.96 -5.10 -1.99
N LEU A 172 -15.33 -4.23 -2.94
CA LEU A 172 -14.83 -4.29 -4.32
C LEU A 172 -13.32 -4.02 -4.40
N LEU A 173 -12.86 -3.00 -3.69
CA LEU A 173 -11.44 -2.62 -3.66
C LEU A 173 -10.58 -3.73 -3.02
N PHE A 174 -10.97 -4.28 -1.87
CA PHE A 174 -10.26 -5.39 -1.24
C PHE A 174 -10.38 -6.71 -2.02
N SER A 175 -11.50 -6.94 -2.73
CA SER A 175 -11.60 -8.11 -3.62
C SER A 175 -10.61 -8.01 -4.78
N SER A 176 -10.39 -6.80 -5.31
CA SER A 176 -9.38 -6.58 -6.34
C SER A 176 -7.95 -6.70 -5.84
N ALA A 177 -7.73 -6.44 -4.54
CA ALA A 177 -6.44 -6.69 -3.89
C ALA A 177 -6.04 -8.17 -3.95
N CYS A 178 -7.00 -9.09 -3.79
CA CYS A 178 -6.75 -10.54 -3.88
C CYS A 178 -6.29 -11.03 -5.27
N PHE A 179 -6.53 -10.26 -6.33
CA PHE A 179 -6.02 -10.58 -7.67
C PHE A 179 -4.56 -10.16 -7.89
N GLY A 180 -4.05 -9.27 -7.03
CA GLY A 180 -2.66 -8.81 -7.04
C GLY A 180 -1.68 -9.85 -6.53
#